data_AF-A0A821HDJ2-F1
#
_entry.id   AF-A0A821HDJ2-F1
#
_cell.length_a   1.000
_cell.length_b   1.000
_cell.length_c   1.000
_cell.angle_alpha   90.00
_cell.angle_beta   90.00
_cell.angle_gamma   90.00
#
_symmetry.space_group_name_H-M   'P 1'
#
loop_
_entity.id
_entity.type
_entity.pdbx_description
1 polymer ?
#
loop_
_entity_poly.entity_id
_entity_poly.type
_entity_poly.pdbx_seq_one_letter_code
_entity_poly.pdbx_strand_id
1 'polypeptide(L)'
;MYTNDDIRLCTMQRAIPQQKMGLKNFYFASKRFHYITLTEDLPLSLALRAGIKSYDRIIFFNGVNIEDDTFDQFMHRIDIERHLPVQMLVCSPATYEHYKANKKPFHCDLPTIQRLKPVYATSSNKAASKHHL
;
A
#
# COMPACT_ATOMS: atom_id res chain seq x y z
N MET A 1 6.63 16.64 20.32
CA MET A 1 5.30 16.25 19.80
C MET A 1 5.47 15.99 18.31
N TYR A 2 5.38 14.73 17.85
CA TYR A 2 5.40 14.43 16.41
C TYR A 2 4.02 14.73 15.87
N THR A 3 3.82 15.93 15.33
CA THR A 3 2.51 16.46 14.95
C THR A 3 1.99 15.97 13.60
N ASN A 4 2.71 15.06 12.92
CA ASN A 4 2.28 14.52 11.63
C ASN A 4 2.30 13.00 11.68
N ASP A 5 1.21 12.42 12.16
CA ASP A 5 0.95 10.99 12.00
C ASP A 5 0.91 10.69 10.50
N ASP A 6 1.90 9.93 10.02
CA ASP A 6 2.04 9.58 8.61
C ASP A 6 1.26 8.30 8.32
N ILE A 7 -0.08 8.38 8.48
CA ILE A 7 -1.02 7.30 8.21
C ILE A 7 -1.74 7.61 6.91
N ARG A 8 -1.66 6.70 5.93
CA ARG A 8 -2.21 6.90 4.59
C ARG A 8 -3.14 5.77 4.20
N LEU A 9 -4.28 6.13 3.62
CA LEU A 9 -5.14 5.18 2.93
C LEU A 9 -4.88 5.29 1.43
N CYS A 10 -4.19 4.28 0.88
CA CYS A 10 -3.76 4.24 -0.50
C CYS A 10 -4.65 3.27 -1.28
N THR A 11 -5.21 3.70 -2.41
CA THR A 11 -6.08 2.86 -3.25
C THR A 11 -5.51 2.77 -4.67
N MET A 12 -5.38 1.55 -5.19
CA MET A 12 -4.85 1.23 -6.52
C MET A 12 -5.76 0.26 -7.26
N GLN A 13 -6.07 0.55 -8.51
CA GLN A 13 -6.80 -0.35 -9.41
C GLN A 13 -5.88 -0.81 -10.53
N ARG A 14 -5.69 -2.13 -10.63
CA ARG A 14 -5.01 -2.77 -11.77
C ARG A 14 -5.95 -2.79 -12.98
N ALA A 15 -5.41 -2.70 -14.20
CA ALA A 15 -6.17 -2.91 -15.42
C ALA A 15 -6.48 -4.41 -15.63
N ILE A 16 -5.52 -5.26 -15.26
CA ILE A 16 -5.67 -6.73 -15.25
C ILE A 16 -5.10 -7.31 -13.95
N PRO A 17 -5.62 -8.44 -13.42
CA PRO A 17 -5.19 -8.98 -12.13
C PRO A 17 -3.69 -9.29 -12.02
N GLN A 18 -3.03 -9.65 -13.13
CA GLN A 18 -1.60 -9.99 -13.17
C GLN A 18 -0.68 -8.76 -13.27
N GLN A 19 -1.23 -7.55 -13.41
CA GLN A 19 -0.43 -6.33 -13.54
C GLN A 19 0.37 -6.07 -12.26
N LYS A 20 1.69 -5.89 -12.40
CA LYS A 20 2.57 -5.46 -11.31
C LYS A 20 2.21 -4.04 -10.87
N MET A 21 2.13 -3.82 -9.56
CA MET A 21 1.82 -2.50 -8.99
C MET A 21 3.07 -1.63 -8.75
N GLY A 22 4.27 -2.20 -8.89
CA GLY A 22 5.55 -1.52 -8.59
C GLY A 22 5.92 -1.53 -7.11
N LEU A 23 5.54 -2.60 -6.40
CA LEU A 23 5.88 -2.82 -5.01
C LEU A 23 6.23 -4.29 -4.76
N LYS A 24 6.94 -4.54 -3.66
CA LYS A 24 7.19 -5.86 -3.09
C LYS A 24 6.72 -5.86 -1.63
N ASN A 25 6.03 -6.93 -1.24
CA ASN A 25 5.69 -7.19 0.15
C ASN A 25 6.79 -8.01 0.82
N PHE A 26 7.10 -7.68 2.07
CA PHE A 26 8.03 -8.40 2.93
C PHE A 26 7.38 -8.65 4.29
N TYR A 27 7.75 -9.75 4.94
CA TYR A 27 7.29 -10.08 6.27
C TYR A 27 8.46 -10.16 7.25
N PHE A 28 8.43 -9.36 8.30
CA PHE A 28 9.41 -9.40 9.38
C PHE A 28 8.93 -10.37 10.47
N ALA A 29 9.36 -11.63 10.37
CA ALA A 29 8.85 -12.72 11.20
C ALA A 29 9.00 -12.49 12.73
N SER A 30 10.15 -11.98 13.20
CA SER A 30 10.39 -11.82 14.65
C SER A 30 9.52 -10.73 15.28
N LYS A 31 9.22 -9.66 14.53
CA LYS A 31 8.34 -8.57 14.96
C LYS A 31 6.90 -8.71 14.45
N ARG A 32 6.62 -9.79 13.70
CA ARG A 32 5.32 -10.16 13.10
C ARG A 32 4.64 -9.00 12.39
N PHE A 33 5.20 -8.57 11.26
CA PHE A 33 4.55 -7.54 10.45
C PHE A 33 4.93 -7.55 8.98
N HIS A 34 4.02 -7.02 8.16
CA HIS A 34 4.23 -6.81 6.72
C HIS A 34 4.70 -5.40 6.44
N TYR A 35 5.68 -5.26 5.56
CA TYR A 35 6.14 -3.97 5.07
C TYR A 35 6.39 -3.99 3.58
N ILE A 36 6.31 -2.82 2.97
CA ILE A 36 6.42 -2.65 1.53
C ILE A 36 7.79 -2.05 1.19
N THR A 37 8.41 -2.51 0.10
CA THR A 37 9.36 -1.66 -0.61
C THR A 37 8.82 -1.35 -1.99
N LEU A 38 9.00 -0.12 -2.45
CA LEU A 38 8.80 0.20 -3.84
C LEU A 38 9.90 -0.51 -4.65
N THR A 39 9.54 -0.97 -5.84
CA THR A 39 10.54 -1.44 -6.81
C THR A 39 11.00 -0.27 -7.64
N GLU A 40 12.31 -0.14 -7.84
CA GLU A 40 12.90 0.89 -8.70
C GLU A 40 12.29 0.81 -10.11
N ASP A 41 11.98 1.99 -10.65
CA ASP A 41 11.73 2.28 -12.06
C ASP A 41 10.37 1.94 -12.70
N LEU A 42 9.33 2.61 -12.21
CA LEU A 42 8.54 3.43 -13.13
C LEU A 42 7.99 4.65 -12.37
N PRO A 43 8.23 5.90 -12.82
CA PRO A 43 7.50 7.07 -12.32
C PRO A 43 5.97 6.92 -12.48
N LEU A 44 5.54 5.94 -13.29
CA LEU A 44 4.16 5.59 -13.56
C LEU A 44 3.64 4.43 -12.69
N SER A 45 4.43 3.89 -11.77
CA SER A 45 3.99 2.76 -10.94
C SER A 45 2.76 3.13 -10.12
N LEU A 46 1.83 2.18 -9.98
CA LEU A 46 0.59 2.41 -9.23
C LEU A 46 0.89 2.71 -7.77
N ALA A 47 1.84 1.98 -7.18
CA ALA A 47 2.24 2.11 -5.79
C ALA A 47 2.75 3.51 -5.46
N LEU A 48 3.71 4.00 -6.25
CA LEU A 48 4.29 5.32 -6.04
C LEU A 48 3.23 6.41 -6.20
N ARG A 49 2.43 6.35 -7.27
CA ARG A 49 1.35 7.32 -7.52
C ARG A 49 0.26 7.30 -6.46
N ALA A 50 -0.03 6.13 -5.87
CA ALA A 50 -1.00 5.98 -4.79
C ALA A 50 -0.47 6.46 -3.43
N GLY A 51 0.78 6.92 -3.36
CA GLY A 51 1.40 7.47 -2.16
C GLY A 51 1.96 6.42 -1.19
N ILE A 52 2.17 5.19 -1.66
CA ILE A 52 2.97 4.20 -0.91
C ILE A 52 4.42 4.68 -0.88
N LYS A 53 5.08 4.52 0.27
CA LYS A 53 6.50 4.77 0.44
C LYS A 53 7.22 3.46 0.81
N SER A 54 8.50 3.37 0.51
CA SER A 54 9.31 2.25 0.98
C SER A 54 9.37 2.23 2.51
N TYR A 55 9.38 1.03 3.06
CA TYR A 55 9.34 0.70 4.48
C TYR A 55 8.03 1.03 5.19
N ASP A 56 6.97 1.32 4.44
CA ASP A 56 5.63 1.41 4.97
C ASP A 56 5.19 0.08 5.56
N ARG A 57 4.70 0.11 6.80
CA ARG A 57 4.04 -1.04 7.42
C ARG A 57 2.59 -1.09 6.98
N ILE A 58 2.12 -2.28 6.59
CA ILE A 58 0.72 -2.51 6.24
C ILE A 58 -0.07 -2.82 7.52
N ILE A 59 -1.14 -2.08 7.75
CA ILE A 59 -2.01 -2.22 8.92
C ILE A 59 -3.34 -2.84 8.51
N PHE A 60 -3.95 -2.33 7.43
CA PHE A 60 -5.17 -2.89 6.85
C PHE A 60 -4.98 -3.19 5.37
N PHE A 61 -5.59 -4.27 4.91
CA PHE A 61 -5.74 -4.62 3.51
C PHE A 61 -7.21 -4.84 3.20
N ASN A 62 -7.75 -4.05 2.26
CA ASN A 62 -9.16 -4.08 1.84
C ASN A 62 -10.15 -4.05 3.01
N GLY A 63 -9.87 -3.20 4.00
CA GLY A 63 -10.73 -2.99 5.17
C GLY A 63 -10.52 -3.99 6.32
N VAL A 64 -9.68 -5.01 6.14
CA VAL A 64 -9.35 -6.00 7.19
C VAL A 64 -8.03 -5.65 7.85
N ASN A 65 -7.98 -5.66 9.19
CA ASN A 65 -6.72 -5.51 9.93
C ASN A 65 -5.87 -6.78 9.72
N ILE A 66 -4.62 -6.60 9.29
CA ILE A 66 -3.68 -7.69 9.00
C ILE A 66 -2.41 -7.60 9.84
N GLU A 67 -2.40 -6.81 10.92
CA GLU A 67 -1.21 -6.61 11.77
C GLU A 67 -0.65 -7.92 12.32
N ASP A 68 -1.53 -8.91 12.55
CA ASP A 68 -1.18 -10.22 13.10
C ASP A 68 -1.15 -11.36 12.06
N ASP A 69 -1.47 -11.08 10.79
CA ASP A 69 -1.47 -12.09 9.72
C ASP A 69 -0.04 -12.61 9.47
N THR A 70 0.12 -13.92 9.31
CA THR A 70 1.36 -14.52 8.80
C THR A 70 1.60 -14.17 7.34
N PHE A 71 2.79 -14.47 6.82
CA PHE A 71 3.07 -14.36 5.38
C PHE A 71 2.04 -15.10 4.53
N ASP A 72 1.76 -16.37 4.85
CA ASP A 72 0.86 -17.20 4.06
C ASP A 72 -0.60 -16.72 4.14
N GLN A 73 -1.06 -16.29 5.32
CA GLN A 73 -2.41 -15.73 5.49
C GLN A 73 -2.60 -14.47 4.64
N PHE A 74 -1.62 -13.56 4.68
CA PHE A 74 -1.70 -12.33 3.90
C PHE A 74 -1.61 -12.57 2.40
N MET A 75 -0.70 -13.46 1.95
CA MET A 75 -0.58 -13.82 0.54
C MET A 75 -1.84 -14.52 0.01
N HIS A 76 -2.47 -15.38 0.81
CA HIS A 76 -3.74 -16.01 0.46
C HIS A 76 -4.85 -14.98 0.25
N ARG A 77 -4.93 -13.97 1.14
CA ARG A 77 -5.85 -12.83 1.00
C ARG A 77 -5.65 -12.08 -0.31
N ILE A 78 -4.39 -11.76 -0.64
CA ILE A 78 -4.03 -11.07 -1.89
C ILE A 78 -4.49 -11.87 -3.11
N ASP A 79 -4.34 -13.19 -3.10
CA ASP A 79 -4.73 -14.03 -4.23
C ASP A 79 -6.26 -14.14 -4.38
N ILE A 80 -7.00 -14.34 -3.29
CA ILE A 80 -8.48 -14.34 -3.31
C ILE A 80 -9.02 -13.02 -3.88
N GLU A 81 -8.43 -11.90 -3.46
CA GLU A 81 -8.92 -10.56 -3.80
C GLU A 81 -8.20 -9.94 -5.00
N ARG A 82 -7.49 -10.74 -5.80
CA ARG A 82 -6.67 -10.26 -6.94
C ARG A 82 -7.46 -9.48 -8.01
N HIS A 83 -8.77 -9.69 -8.09
CA HIS A 83 -9.66 -9.01 -9.03
C HIS A 83 -10.21 -7.68 -8.50
N LEU A 84 -10.10 -7.42 -7.20
CA LEU A 84 -10.58 -6.20 -6.56
C LEU A 84 -9.54 -5.07 -6.66
N PRO A 85 -9.97 -3.80 -6.52
CA PRO A 85 -9.06 -2.73 -6.16
C PRO A 85 -8.27 -3.10 -4.90
N VAL A 86 -7.01 -2.69 -4.84
CA VAL A 86 -6.17 -2.81 -3.65
C VAL A 86 -6.26 -1.53 -2.85
N GLN A 87 -6.79 -1.63 -1.64
CA GLN A 87 -6.79 -0.57 -0.65
C GLN A 87 -5.93 -0.98 0.54
N MET A 88 -4.96 -0.15 0.91
CA MET A 88 -4.08 -0.41 2.05
C MET A 88 -4.07 0.79 2.99
N LEU A 89 -4.25 0.53 4.28
CA LEU A 89 -3.89 1.48 5.33
C LEU A 89 -2.45 1.21 5.73
N VAL A 90 -1.57 2.18 5.49
CA VAL A 90 -0.14 2.07 5.76
C VAL A 90 0.33 3.20 6.66
N CYS A 91 1.45 2.99 7.35
CA CYS A 91 2.12 4.08 8.06
C CYS A 91 3.64 3.95 8.05
N SER A 92 4.31 5.06 8.31
CA SER A 92 5.76 5.08 8.51
C SER A 92 6.17 4.25 9.75
N PRO A 93 7.42 3.75 9.80
CA PRO A 93 7.94 3.08 11.00
C PRO A 93 7.82 3.94 12.27
N ALA A 94 8.14 5.24 12.18
CA ALA A 94 8.07 6.15 13.32
C ALA A 94 6.63 6.33 13.85
N THR A 95 5.65 6.44 12.96
CA THR A 95 4.23 6.52 13.34
C THR A 95 3.76 5.23 14.00
N TYR A 96 4.17 4.07 13.47
CA TYR A 96 3.82 2.79 14.08
C TYR A 96 4.36 2.67 15.51
N GLU A 97 5.65 2.96 15.71
CA GLU A 97 6.28 2.89 17.03
C GLU A 97 5.63 3.90 18.00
N HIS A 98 5.29 5.11 17.54
CA HIS A 98 4.54 6.08 18.34
C HIS A 98 3.18 5.51 18.80
N TYR A 99 2.41 4.92 17.89
CA TYR A 99 1.10 4.36 18.22
C TYR A 99 1.19 3.23 19.24
N LYS A 100 2.15 2.31 19.07
CA LYS A 100 2.32 1.17 19.98
C LYS A 100 2.85 1.59 21.34
N ALA A 101 3.81 2.50 21.41
CA ALA A 101 4.31 3.04 22.68
C ALA A 101 3.22 3.73 23.50
N ASN A 102 2.24 4.35 22.83
CA ASN A 102 1.13 5.05 23.46
C ASN A 102 -0.16 4.21 23.55
N LYS A 103 -0.11 2.91 23.23
CA LYS A 103 -1.27 2.00 23.23
C LYS A 103 -2.48 2.53 22.41
N LYS A 104 -2.20 3.28 21.34
CA LYS A 104 -3.22 3.79 20.42
C LYS A 104 -3.57 2.70 19.39
N PRO A 105 -4.85 2.36 19.20
CA PRO A 105 -5.26 1.42 18.16
C PRO A 105 -5.21 2.06 16.77
N PHE A 106 -4.98 1.25 15.74
CA PHE A 106 -5.26 1.63 14.36
C PHE A 106 -6.67 1.16 13.98
N HIS A 107 -7.44 2.02 13.31
CA HIS A 107 -8.71 1.66 12.66
C HIS A 107 -8.95 2.55 11.44
N CYS A 108 -9.79 2.10 10.50
CA CYS A 108 -10.05 2.75 9.21
C CYS A 108 -10.67 4.17 9.29
N ASP A 109 -11.14 4.56 10.48
CA ASP A 109 -11.87 5.81 10.74
C ASP A 109 -11.07 6.82 11.58
N LEU A 110 -9.77 6.58 11.78
CA LEU A 110 -8.92 7.55 12.46
C LEU A 110 -8.96 8.91 11.71
N PRO A 111 -9.19 10.03 12.41
CA PRO A 111 -9.26 11.35 11.78
C PRO A 111 -7.91 11.80 11.20
N THR A 112 -6.81 11.21 11.65
CA THR A 112 -5.44 11.48 11.17
C THR A 112 -5.10 10.75 9.88
N ILE A 113 -5.99 9.90 9.34
CA ILE A 113 -5.74 9.19 8.08
C ILE A 113 -5.76 10.17 6.91
N GLN A 114 -4.64 10.24 6.20
CA GLN A 114 -4.53 10.89 4.91
C GLN A 114 -5.16 10.00 3.85
N ARG A 115 -6.39 10.32 3.44
CA ARG A 115 -7.11 9.60 2.37
C ARG A 115 -6.64 10.10 1.01
N LEU A 116 -5.81 9.31 0.34
CA LEU A 116 -5.23 9.67 -0.95
C LEU A 116 -6.19 9.35 -2.10
N LYS A 117 -6.09 10.12 -3.20
CA LYS A 117 -6.93 9.90 -4.38
C LYS A 117 -6.63 8.51 -4.98
N PRO A 118 -7.67 7.71 -5.32
CA PRO A 118 -7.46 6.42 -5.96
C PRO A 118 -6.68 6.55 -7.27
N VAL A 119 -5.81 5.58 -7.53
CA VAL A 119 -4.97 5.54 -8.74
C VAL A 119 -5.36 4.35 -9.59
N TYR A 120 -5.66 4.62 -10.85
CA TYR A 120 -6.04 3.61 -11.82
C TYR A 120 -4.89 3.37 -12.80
N ALA A 121 -4.69 2.11 -13.17
CA ALA A 121 -3.88 1.76 -14.32
C ALA A 121 -4.55 2.32 -15.57
N THR A 122 -3.84 3.17 -16.31
CA THR A 122 -4.25 3.49 -17.67
C THR A 122 -4.06 2.23 -18.51
N SER A 123 -5.11 1.78 -19.21
CA SER A 123 -4.91 0.86 -20.33
C SER A 123 -3.96 1.56 -21.30
N SER A 124 -2.84 0.92 -21.61
CA SER A 124 -1.93 1.42 -22.63
C SER A 124 -2.62 1.31 -23.99
N ASN A 125 -3.47 2.28 -24.35
CA ASN A 125 -3.70 2.55 -25.76
C ASN A 125 -2.39 3.11 -26.30
N LYS A 126 -1.88 2.50 -27.37
CA LYS A 126 -0.72 2.95 -28.17
C LYS A 126 -0.67 4.49 -28.24
N ALA A 127 0.12 5.10 -27.38
CA ALA A 127 0.51 6.50 -27.46
C ALA A 127 2.04 6.56 -27.56
N ALA A 128 2.54 5.92 -28.60
CA ALA A 128 3.87 6.13 -29.16
C ALA A 128 3.77 5.85 -30.66
N SER A 129 2.94 6.64 -31.34
CA SER A 129 3.07 6.84 -32.77
C SER A 129 2.82 8.32 -33.01
N LYS A 130 3.72 8.91 -33.82
CA LYS A 130 3.83 10.32 -34.21
C LYS A 130 4.69 11.18 -33.29
N HIS A 131 5.98 11.23 -33.60
CA HIS A 131 6.81 12.41 -33.90
C HIS A 131 8.16 11.83 -34.36
N HIS A 132 8.82 12.19 -35.46
CA HIS A 132 8.70 13.27 -36.44
C HIS A 132 9.43 12.79 -37.72
N LEU A 133 9.21 13.51 -38.84
CA LEU A 133 9.72 13.23 -40.19
C LEU A 133 11.24 12.94 -40.26
#